data_AF-A0A7J0H4H0-F1
#
_entry.id   AF-A0A7J0H4H0-F1
#
_cell.length_a   1.000
_cell.length_b   1.000
_cell.length_c   1.000
_cell.angle_alpha   90.00
_cell.angle_beta   90.00
_cell.angle_gamma   90.00
#
_symmetry.space_group_name_H-M   'P 1'
#
loop_
_entity.id
_entity.type
_entity.pdbx_description
1 polymer ?
#
loop_
_entity_poly.entity_id
_entity_poly.type
_entity_poly.pdbx_seq_one_letter_code
_entity_poly.pdbx_strand_id
1 'polypeptide(L)'
;MSVIDILFRVDSICKKYDKYDVDKHRELNASSDDAFARLYSAVESQIDAALRKSETASVETSRAAVVAMNAEIRRAKARMMEEVPKLQKLALKKDQGLDIISEGLDTLKNLAHDMNEELDRQVPLIDEIDTKVDKATTDLKNNNVRLKETLNKVKGCNVTLD
;
A
#
# COMPACT_ATOMS: atom_id res chain seq x y z
N MET A 1 -24.05 25.06 -4.10
CA MET A 1 -23.65 23.76 -3.54
C MET A 1 -24.09 23.76 -2.10
N SER A 2 -25.10 22.96 -1.77
CA SER A 2 -25.63 22.85 -0.41
C SER A 2 -24.77 21.92 0.44
N VAL A 3 -24.95 21.98 1.75
CA VAL A 3 -24.29 21.07 2.71
C VAL A 3 -24.60 19.60 2.39
N ILE A 4 -25.81 19.31 1.89
CA ILE A 4 -26.22 17.96 1.45
C ILE A 4 -25.38 17.50 0.25
N ASP A 5 -25.11 18.39 -0.72
CA ASP A 5 -24.29 18.06 -1.89
C ASP A 5 -22.83 17.74 -1.49
N ILE A 6 -22.32 18.43 -0.48
CA ILE A 6 -20.98 18.19 0.05
C ILE A 6 -20.93 16.83 0.76
N LEU A 7 -21.93 16.50 1.58
CA LEU A 7 -22.00 15.21 2.28
C LEU A 7 -22.06 14.03 1.31
N PHE A 8 -22.86 14.12 0.24
CA PHE A 8 -22.92 13.07 -0.78
C PHE A 8 -21.60 12.91 -1.55
N ARG A 9 -20.91 14.01 -1.84
CA ARG A 9 -19.59 13.94 -2.49
C ARG A 9 -18.53 13.34 -1.56
N VAL A 10 -18.54 13.71 -0.28
CA VAL A 10 -17.64 13.12 0.72
C VAL A 10 -17.91 11.63 0.88
N ASP A 11 -19.16 11.20 1.02
CA ASP A 11 -19.54 9.78 1.10
C ASP A 11 -19.11 9.00 -0.16
N SER A 12 -19.31 9.58 -1.34
CA SER A 12 -18.86 8.96 -2.61
C SER A 12 -17.34 8.81 -2.68
N ILE A 13 -16.59 9.79 -2.15
CA ILE A 13 -15.12 9.74 -2.06
C ILE A 13 -14.71 8.67 -1.05
N CYS A 14 -15.27 8.67 0.16
CA CYS A 14 -14.99 7.66 1.18
C CYS A 14 -15.22 6.25 0.63
N LYS A 15 -16.37 6.00 -0.04
CA LYS A 15 -16.66 4.70 -0.68
C LYS A 15 -15.66 4.32 -1.78
N LYS A 16 -15.19 5.28 -2.58
CA LYS A 16 -14.20 5.03 -3.63
C LYS A 16 -12.85 4.58 -3.08
N TYR A 17 -12.47 5.08 -1.90
CA TYR A 17 -11.18 4.80 -1.26
C TYR A 17 -11.26 3.78 -0.13
N ASP A 18 -12.44 3.27 0.20
CA ASP A 18 -12.69 2.24 1.22
C ASP A 18 -11.80 1.00 1.04
N LYS A 19 -11.44 0.67 -0.21
CA LYS A 19 -10.52 -0.43 -0.56
C LYS A 19 -9.06 -0.26 -0.08
N TYR A 20 -8.69 0.94 0.36
CA TYR A 20 -7.36 1.25 0.90
C TYR A 20 -7.36 1.32 2.43
N ASP A 21 -8.51 1.10 3.08
CA ASP A 21 -8.59 1.01 4.55
C ASP A 21 -7.91 -0.30 5.01
N VAL A 22 -6.63 -0.16 5.36
CA VAL A 22 -5.78 -1.29 5.73
C VAL A 22 -6.32 -2.00 6.97
N ASP A 23 -6.88 -1.27 7.93
CA ASP A 23 -7.41 -1.84 9.18
C ASP A 23 -8.67 -2.68 8.90
N LYS A 24 -9.58 -2.15 8.08
CA LYS A 24 -10.79 -2.87 7.62
C LYS A 24 -10.44 -4.13 6.83
N HIS A 25 -9.41 -4.07 5.98
CA HIS A 25 -8.96 -5.23 5.20
C HIS A 25 -8.11 -6.22 6.00
N ARG A 26 -7.47 -5.80 7.09
CA ARG A 26 -6.69 -6.68 7.97
C ARG A 26 -7.56 -7.64 8.74
N GLU A 27 -8.72 -7.19 9.22
CA GLU A 27 -9.71 -8.04 9.89
C GLU A 27 -10.35 -9.04 8.91
N LEU A 28 -10.66 -8.59 7.69
CA LEU A 28 -11.21 -9.46 6.63
C LEU A 28 -10.20 -10.53 6.14
N ASN A 29 -8.91 -10.19 6.13
CA ASN A 29 -7.83 -11.09 5.70
C ASN A 29 -7.10 -11.78 6.86
N ALA A 30 -7.64 -11.73 8.08
CA ALA A 30 -7.01 -12.29 9.26
C ALA A 30 -6.91 -13.83 9.16
N SER A 31 -5.80 -14.28 8.58
CA SER A 31 -5.04 -15.50 8.88
C SER A 31 -5.69 -16.88 8.69
N SER A 32 -6.99 -17.02 8.41
CA SER A 32 -7.63 -18.34 8.28
C SER A 32 -7.89 -18.80 6.84
N ASP A 33 -7.70 -17.94 5.83
CA ASP A 33 -8.07 -18.25 4.44
C ASP A 33 -6.90 -18.50 3.47
N ASP A 34 -5.64 -18.48 3.92
CA ASP A 34 -4.51 -18.82 3.04
C ASP A 34 -4.44 -20.34 2.84
N ALA A 35 -4.54 -20.77 1.57
CA ALA A 35 -4.53 -22.17 1.17
C ALA A 35 -3.27 -22.92 1.63
N PHE A 36 -2.13 -22.22 1.75
CA PHE A 36 -0.91 -22.78 2.31
C PHE A 36 -1.10 -23.17 3.77
N ALA A 37 -1.60 -22.25 4.61
CA ALA A 37 -1.78 -22.47 6.04
C ALA A 37 -2.73 -23.64 6.32
N ARG A 38 -3.85 -23.71 5.59
CA ARG A 38 -4.80 -24.84 5.69
C ARG A 38 -4.15 -26.18 5.38
N LEU A 39 -3.44 -26.27 4.25
CA LEU A 39 -2.81 -27.53 3.85
C LEU A 39 -1.66 -27.89 4.80
N TYR A 40 -0.92 -26.90 5.29
CA TYR A 40 0.19 -27.11 6.22
C TYR A 40 -0.31 -27.71 7.52
N SER A 41 -1.31 -27.10 8.16
CA SER A 41 -1.93 -27.62 9.38
C SER A 41 -2.56 -28.99 9.19
N ALA A 42 -3.15 -29.25 8.02
CA ALA A 42 -3.70 -30.58 7.71
C ALA A 42 -2.61 -31.65 7.59
N VAL A 43 -1.49 -31.35 6.93
CA VAL A 43 -0.34 -32.27 6.81
C VAL A 43 0.33 -32.47 8.15
N GLU A 44 0.53 -31.41 8.93
CA GLU A 44 1.08 -31.46 10.29
C GLU A 44 0.25 -32.36 11.21
N SER A 45 -1.08 -32.16 11.24
CA SER A 45 -1.98 -33.02 12.01
C SER A 45 -1.93 -34.50 11.57
N GLN A 46 -1.79 -34.76 10.26
CA GLN A 46 -1.63 -36.13 9.74
C GLN A 46 -0.29 -36.76 10.14
N ILE A 47 0.80 -35.98 10.17
CA ILE A 47 2.11 -36.42 10.68
C ILE A 47 1.96 -36.87 12.14
N ASP A 48 1.39 -36.01 12.99
CA ASP A 48 1.22 -36.31 14.42
C ASP A 48 0.37 -37.55 14.65
N ALA A 49 -0.73 -37.69 13.91
CA ALA A 49 -1.59 -38.86 13.99
C ALA A 49 -0.86 -40.15 13.55
N ALA A 50 -0.02 -40.08 12.51
CA ALA A 50 0.78 -41.20 12.05
C ALA A 50 1.87 -41.59 13.05
N LEU A 51 2.52 -40.61 13.67
CA LEU A 51 3.53 -40.83 14.72
C LEU A 51 2.93 -41.52 15.94
N ARG A 52 1.83 -40.99 16.50
CA ARG A 52 1.11 -41.61 17.63
C ARG A 52 0.67 -43.04 17.32
N LYS A 53 0.20 -43.29 16.09
CA LYS A 53 -0.20 -44.62 15.65
C LYS A 53 1.00 -45.57 15.54
N SER A 54 2.15 -45.07 15.10
CA SER A 54 3.40 -45.85 15.06
C SER A 54 3.88 -46.22 16.46
N GLU A 55 3.76 -45.30 17.43
CA GLU A 55 4.07 -45.56 18.83
C GLU A 55 3.13 -46.61 19.42
N THR A 56 1.83 -46.52 19.14
CA THR A 56 0.85 -47.52 19.58
C THR A 56 1.17 -48.90 18.99
N ALA A 57 1.52 -48.96 17.70
CA ALA A 57 1.86 -50.20 17.03
C ALA A 57 3.15 -50.86 17.55
N SER A 58 4.07 -50.10 18.16
CA SER A 58 5.34 -50.65 18.68
C SER A 58 5.18 -51.36 20.02
N VAL A 59 4.18 -50.95 20.82
CA VAL A 59 3.85 -51.56 22.12
C VAL A 59 2.70 -52.56 22.06
N GLU A 60 2.05 -52.70 20.90
CA GLU A 60 0.94 -53.62 20.68
C GLU A 60 1.42 -55.08 20.59
N THR A 61 0.66 -55.98 21.22
CA THR A 61 0.98 -57.42 21.29
C THR A 61 0.22 -58.23 20.25
N SER A 62 -0.95 -57.74 19.82
CA SER A 62 -1.74 -58.39 18.79
C SER A 62 -1.12 -58.19 17.41
N ARG A 63 -0.52 -59.26 16.88
CA ARG A 63 0.06 -59.27 15.52
C ARG A 63 -0.92 -58.79 14.44
N ALA A 64 -2.18 -59.18 14.55
CA ALA A 64 -3.22 -58.75 13.61
C ALA A 64 -3.47 -57.23 13.69
N ALA A 65 -3.52 -56.66 14.89
CA ALA A 65 -3.68 -55.23 15.11
C ALA A 65 -2.46 -54.44 14.60
N VAL A 66 -1.24 -54.90 14.90
CA VAL A 66 0.02 -54.30 14.41
C VAL A 66 0.04 -54.23 12.87
N VAL A 67 -0.38 -55.31 12.18
CA VAL A 67 -0.42 -55.33 10.71
C VAL A 67 -1.44 -54.33 10.17
N ALA A 68 -2.62 -54.23 10.79
CA ALA A 68 -3.64 -53.26 10.40
C ALA A 68 -3.16 -51.81 10.60
N MET A 69 -2.60 -51.49 11.77
CA MET A 69 -2.05 -50.16 12.08
C MET A 69 -0.93 -49.78 11.11
N ASN A 70 0.00 -50.71 10.82
CA ASN A 70 1.08 -50.47 9.87
C ASN A 70 0.58 -50.25 8.44
N ALA A 71 -0.48 -50.94 8.01
CA ALA A 71 -1.10 -50.67 6.71
C ALA A 71 -1.70 -49.25 6.65
N GLU A 72 -2.32 -48.80 7.73
CA GLU A 72 -2.84 -47.43 7.83
C GLU A 72 -1.73 -46.37 7.83
N ILE A 73 -0.64 -46.59 8.58
CA ILE A 73 0.53 -45.71 8.57
C ILE A 73 1.10 -45.60 7.15
N ARG A 74 1.23 -46.72 6.42
CA ARG A 74 1.69 -46.70 5.02
C ARG A 74 0.77 -45.90 4.11
N ARG A 75 -0.56 -46.05 4.25
CA ARG A 75 -1.53 -45.25 3.49
C ARG A 75 -1.45 -43.76 3.82
N ALA A 76 -1.30 -43.42 5.10
CA ALA A 76 -1.13 -42.03 5.54
C ALA A 76 0.14 -41.42 4.95
N LYS A 77 1.27 -42.14 5.05
CA LYS A 77 2.54 -41.72 4.46
C LYS A 77 2.43 -41.50 2.95
N ALA A 78 1.77 -42.41 2.23
CA ALA A 78 1.57 -42.27 0.79
C ALA A 78 0.76 -41.00 0.44
N ARG A 79 -0.34 -40.73 1.16
CA ARG A 79 -1.11 -39.49 0.96
C ARG A 79 -0.28 -38.24 1.22
N MET A 80 0.47 -38.21 2.32
CA MET A 80 1.30 -37.05 2.66
C MET A 80 2.39 -36.79 1.61
N MET A 81 2.96 -37.83 1.01
CA MET A 81 3.94 -37.67 -0.08
C MET A 81 3.34 -36.97 -1.31
N GLU A 82 2.02 -37.03 -1.53
CA GLU A 82 1.33 -36.29 -2.60
C GLU A 82 0.99 -34.85 -2.20
N GLU A 83 0.80 -34.57 -0.90
CA GLU A 83 0.47 -33.23 -0.40
C GLU A 83 1.70 -32.33 -0.22
N VAL A 84 2.86 -32.90 0.12
CA VAL A 84 4.12 -32.13 0.32
C VAL A 84 4.53 -31.33 -0.94
N PRO A 85 4.50 -31.88 -2.17
CA PRO A 85 4.78 -31.10 -3.37
C PRO A 85 3.78 -29.96 -3.60
N LYS A 86 2.51 -30.12 -3.19
CA LYS A 86 1.52 -29.06 -3.29
C LYS A 86 1.84 -27.92 -2.31
N LEU A 87 2.28 -28.25 -1.09
CA LEU A 87 2.79 -27.27 -0.13
C LEU A 87 3.98 -26.49 -0.68
N GLN A 88 4.96 -27.19 -1.27
CA GLN A 88 6.12 -26.55 -1.90
C GLN A 88 5.69 -25.59 -3.01
N LYS A 89 4.75 -25.99 -3.87
CA LYS A 89 4.22 -25.14 -4.94
C LYS A 89 3.50 -23.89 -4.41
N LEU A 90 2.72 -24.04 -3.33
CA LEU A 90 2.04 -22.91 -2.69
C LEU A 90 3.05 -21.94 -2.05
N ALA A 91 4.10 -22.46 -1.40
CA ALA A 91 5.19 -21.64 -0.87
C ALA A 91 5.91 -20.85 -1.97
N LEU A 92 6.29 -21.51 -3.07
CA LEU A 92 6.94 -20.86 -4.21
C LEU A 92 6.09 -19.75 -4.83
N LYS A 93 4.78 -19.96 -4.95
CA LYS A 93 3.87 -18.91 -5.45
C LYS A 93 3.82 -17.70 -4.53
N LYS A 94 3.86 -17.94 -3.21
CA LYS A 94 3.87 -16.86 -2.22
C LYS A 94 5.17 -16.06 -2.31
N ASP A 95 6.29 -16.75 -2.45
CA ASP A 95 7.62 -16.16 -2.60
C ASP A 95 7.70 -15.28 -3.86
N GLN A 96 7.25 -15.79 -5.01
CA GLN A 96 7.14 -15.02 -6.25
C GLN A 96 6.27 -13.76 -6.11
N GLY A 97 5.19 -13.85 -5.32
CA GLY A 97 4.37 -12.69 -5.00
C GLY A 97 5.11 -11.64 -4.18
N LEU A 98 5.94 -12.07 -3.23
CA LEU A 98 6.78 -11.18 -2.42
C LEU A 98 7.88 -10.52 -3.25
N ASP A 99 8.47 -11.21 -4.22
CA ASP A 99 9.45 -10.64 -5.14
C ASP A 99 8.87 -9.47 -5.93
N ILE A 100 7.66 -9.65 -6.50
CA ILE A 100 6.97 -8.59 -7.25
C ILE A 100 6.66 -7.39 -6.34
N ILE A 101 6.23 -7.64 -5.10
CA ILE A 101 5.98 -6.58 -4.12
C ILE A 101 7.28 -5.84 -3.81
N SER A 102 8.39 -6.56 -3.62
CA SER A 102 9.71 -5.97 -3.34
C SER A 102 10.15 -5.06 -4.48
N GLU A 103 10.04 -5.51 -5.74
CA GLU A 103 10.38 -4.71 -6.92
C GLU A 103 9.51 -3.44 -7.03
N GLY A 104 8.21 -3.58 -6.76
CA GLY A 104 7.30 -2.44 -6.72
C GLY A 104 7.66 -1.42 -5.64
N LEU A 105 8.09 -1.89 -4.45
CA LEU A 105 8.55 -1.03 -3.36
C LEU A 105 9.85 -0.31 -3.69
N ASP A 106 10.80 -0.98 -4.35
CA ASP A 106 12.04 -0.34 -4.82
C ASP A 106 11.74 0.76 -5.84
N THR A 107 10.79 0.51 -6.75
CA THR A 107 10.34 1.52 -7.71
C THR A 107 9.74 2.74 -7.01
N LEU A 108 8.87 2.53 -6.01
CA LEU A 108 8.27 3.61 -5.22
C LEU A 108 9.32 4.38 -4.41
N LYS A 109 10.32 3.68 -3.85
CA LYS A 109 11.43 4.30 -3.13
C LYS A 109 12.23 5.23 -4.03
N ASN A 110 12.55 4.80 -5.25
CA ASN A 110 13.27 5.63 -6.22
C ASN A 110 12.45 6.87 -6.60
N LEU A 111 11.14 6.71 -6.86
CA LEU A 111 10.28 7.86 -7.15
C LEU A 111 10.20 8.84 -5.97
N ALA A 112 10.07 8.35 -4.74
CA ALA A 112 10.07 9.19 -3.55
C ALA A 112 11.39 9.96 -3.40
N HIS A 113 12.51 9.32 -3.75
CA HIS A 113 13.83 9.96 -3.76
C HIS A 113 13.90 11.07 -4.82
N ASP A 114 13.50 10.77 -6.06
CA ASP A 114 13.49 11.75 -7.16
C ASP A 114 12.60 12.96 -6.85
N MET A 115 11.43 12.71 -6.23
CA MET A 115 10.53 13.78 -5.77
C MET A 115 11.16 14.64 -4.67
N ASN A 116 11.90 14.03 -3.74
CA ASN A 116 12.59 14.78 -2.71
C ASN A 116 13.66 15.70 -3.31
N GLU A 117 14.47 15.18 -4.24
CA GLU A 117 15.45 16.02 -4.93
C GLU A 117 14.79 17.16 -5.73
N GLU A 118 13.65 16.90 -6.36
CA GLU A 118 12.93 17.92 -7.12
C GLU A 118 12.35 19.00 -6.19
N LEU A 119 11.84 18.62 -5.02
CA LEU A 119 11.42 19.58 -4.00
C LEU A 119 12.60 20.43 -3.54
N ASP A 120 13.75 19.82 -3.22
CA ASP A 120 14.96 20.54 -2.81
C ASP A 120 15.45 21.52 -3.88
N ARG A 121 15.32 21.17 -5.17
CA ARG A 121 15.62 22.07 -6.30
C ARG A 121 14.63 23.23 -6.43
N GLN A 122 13.36 23.03 -6.08
CA GLN A 122 12.32 24.06 -6.21
C GLN A 122 12.36 25.10 -5.08
N VAL A 123 12.88 24.76 -3.89
CA VAL A 123 13.02 25.70 -2.76
C VAL A 123 13.68 27.03 -3.16
N PRO A 124 14.91 27.07 -3.74
CA PRO A 124 15.54 28.33 -4.10
C PRO A 124 14.83 29.07 -5.26
N LEU A 125 14.12 28.36 -6.13
CA LEU A 125 13.34 28.98 -7.21
C LEU A 125 12.13 29.73 -6.68
N ILE A 126 11.51 29.23 -5.61
CA ILE A 126 10.41 29.91 -4.91
C ILE A 126 10.90 31.24 -4.33
N ASP A 127 12.05 31.26 -3.66
CA ASP A 127 12.63 32.49 -3.11
C ASP A 127 12.96 33.53 -4.21
N GLU A 128 13.45 33.08 -5.36
CA GLU A 128 13.72 33.95 -6.51
C GLU A 128 12.42 34.51 -7.11
N ILE A 129 11.36 33.70 -7.18
CA ILE A 129 10.04 34.12 -7.62
C ILE A 129 9.49 35.18 -6.66
N ASP A 130 9.53 34.95 -5.35
CA ASP A 130 9.05 35.90 -4.35
C ASP A 130 9.78 37.25 -4.49
N THR A 131 11.11 37.20 -4.62
CA THR A 131 11.93 38.41 -4.84
C THR A 131 11.53 39.16 -6.11
N LYS A 132 11.28 38.44 -7.21
CA LYS A 132 10.86 39.04 -8.49
C LYS A 132 9.44 39.62 -8.39
N VAL A 133 8.53 38.97 -7.68
CA VAL A 133 7.15 39.43 -7.45
C VAL A 133 7.14 40.71 -6.62
N ASP A 134 7.94 40.79 -5.54
CA ASP A 134 8.06 41.98 -4.70
C ASP A 134 8.60 43.19 -5.48
N LYS A 135 9.62 42.96 -6.31
CA LYS A 135 10.18 44.01 -7.17
C LYS A 135 9.14 44.50 -8.18
N ALA A 136 8.48 43.60 -8.90
CA ALA A 136 7.45 43.96 -9.87
C ALA A 136 6.30 44.74 -9.23
N THR A 137 5.88 44.36 -8.02
CA THR A 137 4.86 45.06 -7.23
C THR A 137 5.31 46.48 -6.88
N THR A 138 6.57 46.65 -6.47
CA THR A 138 7.16 47.96 -6.16
C THR A 138 7.22 48.86 -7.39
N ASP A 139 7.69 48.32 -8.52
CA ASP A 139 7.79 49.06 -9.78
C ASP A 139 6.41 49.53 -10.27
N LEU A 140 5.39 48.67 -10.18
CA LEU A 140 4.00 49.02 -10.50
C LEU A 140 3.46 50.14 -9.59
N LYS A 141 3.72 50.06 -8.27
CA LYS A 141 3.31 51.10 -7.32
C LYS A 141 3.95 52.45 -7.67
N ASN A 142 5.25 52.46 -7.96
CA ASN A 142 5.97 53.67 -8.34
C ASN A 142 5.45 54.27 -9.65
N ASN A 143 5.20 53.43 -10.66
CA ASN A 143 4.63 53.88 -11.93
C ASN A 143 3.22 54.47 -11.74
N ASN A 144 2.38 53.86 -10.91
CA ASN A 144 1.06 54.40 -10.59
C ASN A 144 1.13 55.76 -9.89
N VAL A 145 2.11 55.98 -9.00
CA VAL A 145 2.35 57.30 -8.38
C VAL A 145 2.71 58.34 -9.45
N ARG A 146 3.67 58.03 -10.33
CA ARG A 146 4.09 58.93 -11.42
C ARG A 146 2.97 59.23 -12.41
N LEU A 147 2.14 58.24 -12.74
CA LEU A 147 0.96 58.42 -13.58
C LEU A 147 -0.05 59.37 -12.92
N LYS A 148 -0.30 59.21 -11.61
CA LYS A 148 -1.20 60.07 -10.84
C LYS A 148 -0.69 61.51 -10.78
N GLU A 149 0.62 61.70 -10.57
CA GLU A 149 1.24 63.03 -10.62
C GLU A 149 1.11 63.69 -12.00
N THR A 150 1.36 62.93 -13.07
CA THR A 150 1.23 63.41 -14.45
C THR A 150 -0.21 63.81 -14.74
N LEU A 151 -1.18 62.99 -14.34
CA LEU A 151 -2.61 63.29 -14.48
C LEU A 151 -3.01 64.58 -13.76
N ASN A 152 -2.50 64.79 -12.54
CA ASN A 152 -2.78 66.01 -11.78
C ASN A 152 -2.19 67.27 -12.44
N LYS A 153 -0.99 67.19 -13.03
CA LYS A 153 -0.40 68.29 -13.80
C LYS A 153 -1.26 68.66 -15.01
N VAL A 154 -1.71 67.67 -15.78
CA VAL A 154 -2.61 67.89 -16.92
C VAL A 154 -3.92 68.53 -16.49
N LYS A 155 -4.53 68.07 -15.38
CA LYS A 155 -5.71 68.71 -14.79
C LYS A 155 -5.46 70.18 -14.44
N GLY A 156 -4.31 70.49 -13.82
CA GLY A 156 -3.94 71.86 -13.47
C GLY A 156 -3.77 72.79 -14.67
N CYS A 157 -3.19 72.30 -15.78
CA CYS A 157 -3.03 73.08 -17.00
C CYS A 157 -4.36 73.46 -17.67
N ASN A 158 -5.39 72.61 -17.58
CA ASN A 158 -6.71 72.93 -18.14
C ASN A 158 -7.46 73.99 -17.33
N VAL A 159 -7.25 74.08 -16.01
CA VAL A 159 -7.94 75.07 -15.14
C VAL A 159 -7.39 76.49 -15.34
N THR A 160 -6.18 76.64 -15.91
CA THR A 160 -5.59 77.95 -16.20
C THR A 160 -5.94 78.51 -17.59
N LEU A 161 -6.68 77.76 -18.41
CA LEU A 161 -7.02 78.13 -19.79
C LEU A 161 -8.49 78.58 -20.00
N ASP A 162 -9.31 78.57 -18.94
CA ASP A 162 -10.68 79.13 -18.89
C ASP A 162 -10.70 80.42 -18.06
#